data_AF-A0AAU1XQ26-F1
#
_entry.id   AF-A0AAU1XQ26-F1
#
_cell.length_a   1.000
_cell.length_b   1.000
_cell.length_c   1.000
_cell.angle_alpha   90.00
_cell.angle_beta   90.00
_cell.angle_gamma   90.00
#
_symmetry.space_group_name_H-M   'P 1'
#
loop_
_entity.id
_entity.type
_entity.pdbx_description
1 polymer ?
#
loop_
_entity_poly.entity_id
_entity_poly.type
_entity_poly.pdbx_seq_one_letter_code
_entity_poly.pdbx_strand_id
1 'polypeptide(L)'
;MAENDTHRTSRRAVLRAAGTAGAAALAAACSGPAGTRGAAGQPSASAPRPPKASGTPTPACVLSTEAGAGPYYVDLDRVRSDITEGLGGVPFRLDLTVVRVSAGCRPLPAATVDVWHADASGAYSTGKATFLRGTQVTDDAGRCVFRTIVPGWYAGLAPHIHFKVHPDARTETTSQFFFPEDLLLKVYARQPYARRRAPEHPNQRDSRYRAAGATMTLAASPDGDGYRAAYTVGIA
;
A
#
# COMPACT_ATOMS: atom_id res chain seq x y z
N MET A 1 -18.62 -15.59 38.79
CA MET A 1 -17.58 -16.63 38.86
C MET A 1 -17.59 -17.37 37.53
N ALA A 2 -16.40 -17.67 37.00
CA ALA A 2 -16.08 -18.22 35.68
C ALA A 2 -15.90 -17.19 34.54
N GLU A 3 -14.71 -16.59 34.55
CA GLU A 3 -13.94 -16.16 33.37
C GLU A 3 -13.97 -17.19 32.23
N ASN A 4 -13.94 -16.70 30.98
CA ASN A 4 -13.32 -17.47 29.90
C ASN A 4 -12.43 -16.54 29.07
N ASP A 5 -11.21 -16.36 29.59
CA ASP A 5 -10.08 -15.69 28.98
C ASP A 5 -9.33 -16.69 28.09
N THR A 6 -9.62 -16.71 26.78
CA THR A 6 -8.82 -17.47 25.80
C THR A 6 -8.88 -16.82 24.42
N HIS A 7 -8.12 -15.75 24.21
CA HIS A 7 -7.34 -15.56 22.96
C HIS A 7 -6.31 -14.40 23.06
N ARG A 8 -5.60 -14.29 24.19
CA ARG A 8 -4.59 -13.24 24.40
C ARG A 8 -3.16 -13.73 24.19
N THR A 9 -2.90 -14.50 23.13
CA THR A 9 -1.56 -15.05 22.85
C THR A 9 -1.32 -15.33 21.37
N SER A 10 -1.08 -14.29 20.56
CA SER A 10 -0.13 -14.37 19.43
C SER A 10 0.32 -12.98 19.02
N ARG A 11 1.34 -12.45 19.71
CA ARG A 11 2.19 -11.34 19.21
C ARG A 11 3.59 -11.52 19.79
N ARG A 12 4.31 -12.56 19.34
CA ARG A 12 5.73 -12.72 19.68
C ARG A 12 6.58 -11.79 18.82
N ALA A 13 7.18 -10.84 19.54
CA ALA A 13 8.27 -9.93 19.21
C ALA A 13 9.14 -10.30 18.00
N VAL A 14 9.37 -9.32 17.12
CA VAL A 14 10.58 -9.23 16.32
C VAL A 14 11.31 -7.95 16.73
N LEU A 15 12.36 -8.13 17.55
CA LEU A 15 13.33 -7.10 17.92
C LEU A 15 14.50 -7.09 16.94
N ARG A 16 15.07 -5.89 16.83
CA ARG A 16 16.10 -5.36 15.93
C ARG A 16 17.43 -6.15 15.91
N ALA A 17 18.13 -6.06 14.78
CA ALA A 17 19.59 -5.95 14.79
C ALA A 17 20.06 -5.01 13.67
N ALA A 18 20.56 -3.84 14.09
CA ALA A 18 21.34 -2.93 13.26
C ALA A 18 22.81 -3.39 13.28
N GLY A 19 23.45 -3.45 12.12
CA GLY A 19 24.88 -3.70 11.99
C GLY A 19 25.53 -2.60 11.16
N THR A 20 26.29 -1.74 11.80
CA THR A 20 27.13 -0.69 11.19
C THR A 20 28.58 -1.14 11.08
N ALA A 21 29.28 -0.49 10.15
CA ALA A 21 30.71 -0.22 10.07
C ALA A 21 31.59 -1.17 9.23
N GLY A 22 32.32 -0.56 8.30
CA GLY A 22 33.37 -1.19 7.51
C GLY A 22 33.85 -0.29 6.37
N ALA A 23 34.33 0.92 6.68
CA ALA A 23 35.07 1.74 5.73
C ALA A 23 36.54 1.29 5.72
N ALA A 24 37.11 1.08 4.53
CA ALA A 24 38.55 1.04 4.32
C ALA A 24 38.88 1.78 3.02
N ALA A 25 39.65 2.86 3.16
CA ALA A 25 40.29 3.59 2.09
C ALA A 25 41.79 3.24 2.05
N LEU A 26 42.45 3.69 0.98
CA LEU A 26 43.90 3.82 0.68
C LEU A 26 44.33 2.93 -0.49
N ALA A 27 45.20 3.32 -1.43
CA ALA A 27 45.67 4.59 -2.00
C ALA A 27 46.74 4.20 -3.04
N ALA A 28 46.99 5.11 -4.01
CA ALA A 28 48.21 5.24 -4.83
C ALA A 28 48.54 4.12 -5.83
N ALA A 29 49.27 4.32 -6.92
CA ALA A 29 49.64 5.40 -7.84
C ALA A 29 50.63 4.73 -8.82
N CYS A 30 50.74 5.18 -10.08
CA CYS A 30 51.99 5.32 -10.84
C CYS A 30 51.71 5.65 -12.31
N SER A 31 52.69 6.31 -12.92
CA SER A 31 52.52 7.35 -13.94
C SER A 31 53.10 6.97 -15.31
N GLY A 32 52.55 7.60 -16.36
CA GLY A 32 53.27 8.08 -17.57
C GLY A 32 53.19 7.23 -18.85
N PRO A 33 53.60 7.76 -20.03
CA PRO A 33 53.84 9.15 -20.43
C PRO A 33 53.11 9.58 -21.74
N ALA A 34 53.44 10.79 -22.19
CA ALA A 34 52.79 11.65 -23.19
C ALA A 34 52.77 11.17 -24.65
N GLY A 35 51.75 11.64 -25.38
CA GLY A 35 51.64 11.62 -26.84
C GLY A 35 50.77 12.79 -27.34
N THR A 36 51.25 13.50 -28.35
CA THR A 36 50.86 14.86 -28.77
C THR A 36 49.70 14.96 -29.78
N ARG A 37 49.14 16.19 -29.85
CA ARG A 37 48.47 16.89 -30.99
C ARG A 37 46.94 16.97 -31.01
N GLY A 38 46.46 18.19 -30.74
CA GLY A 38 45.73 19.03 -31.70
C GLY A 38 44.24 18.75 -31.93
N ALA A 39 43.38 19.64 -31.43
CA ALA A 39 42.38 20.41 -32.19
C ALA A 39 41.45 21.15 -31.20
N ALA A 40 41.22 22.43 -31.48
CA ALA A 40 40.33 23.29 -30.70
C ALA A 40 38.89 22.77 -30.72
N GLY A 41 38.32 22.47 -29.55
CA GLY A 41 36.91 22.15 -29.34
C GLY A 41 36.30 23.14 -28.36
N GLN A 42 35.17 23.72 -28.77
CA GLN A 42 34.43 24.79 -28.08
C GLN A 42 34.01 24.41 -26.64
N PRO A 43 33.88 25.37 -25.70
CA PRO A 43 33.31 25.08 -24.39
C PRO A 43 31.79 24.85 -24.51
N SER A 44 31.35 23.61 -24.36
CA SER A 44 29.93 23.30 -24.09
C SER A 44 29.56 23.82 -22.71
N ALA A 45 28.62 24.78 -22.68
CA ALA A 45 27.97 25.22 -21.46
C ALA A 45 27.19 24.05 -20.84
N SER A 46 27.52 23.67 -19.61
CA SER A 46 26.73 22.74 -18.81
C SER A 46 25.35 23.34 -18.55
N ALA A 47 24.29 22.64 -18.94
CA ALA A 47 22.92 23.02 -18.64
C ALA A 47 22.69 23.09 -17.11
N PRO A 48 21.82 23.99 -16.61
CA PRO A 48 21.51 24.06 -15.19
C PRO A 48 20.76 22.78 -14.77
N ARG A 49 21.31 22.09 -13.77
CA ARG A 49 20.62 20.98 -13.11
C ARG A 49 19.37 21.53 -12.40
N PRO A 50 18.16 20.98 -12.65
CA PRO A 50 16.98 21.43 -11.92
C PRO A 50 17.15 21.10 -10.43
N PRO A 51 16.64 21.95 -9.52
CA PRO A 51 16.70 21.65 -8.10
C PRO A 51 15.95 20.34 -7.82
N LYS A 52 16.60 19.42 -7.10
CA LYS A 52 15.90 18.28 -6.47
C LYS A 52 14.87 18.88 -5.51
N ALA A 53 13.58 18.74 -5.83
CA ALA A 53 12.50 18.98 -4.90
C ALA A 53 12.69 18.04 -3.70
N SER A 54 13.34 18.56 -2.65
CA SER A 54 13.53 17.89 -1.37
C SER A 54 12.51 18.46 -0.42
N GLY A 55 11.24 18.18 -0.70
CA GLY A 55 10.15 18.33 0.23
C GLY A 55 9.39 17.03 0.17
N THR A 56 9.45 16.23 1.24
CA THR A 56 8.45 15.18 1.43
C THR A 56 7.13 15.92 1.50
N PRO A 57 6.20 15.75 0.54
CA PRO A 57 4.89 16.36 0.67
C PRO A 57 4.33 15.93 2.02
N THR A 58 3.89 16.90 2.84
CA THR A 58 3.19 16.58 4.08
C THR A 58 2.10 15.59 3.72
N PRO A 59 2.13 14.37 4.31
CA PRO A 59 1.10 13.37 4.06
C PRO A 59 -0.25 14.05 4.26
N ALA A 60 -1.24 13.79 3.39
CA ALA A 60 -2.56 14.41 3.50
C ALA A 60 -3.06 14.20 4.94
N CYS A 61 -3.03 15.28 5.74
CA CYS A 61 -3.11 15.22 7.18
C CYS A 61 -4.58 15.23 7.59
N VAL A 62 -5.30 14.18 7.20
CA VAL A 62 -6.75 14.07 7.35
C VAL A 62 -7.03 12.71 7.98
N LEU A 63 -7.90 12.71 8.99
CA LEU A 63 -8.36 11.47 9.60
C LEU A 63 -9.09 10.63 8.55
N SER A 64 -8.67 9.37 8.40
CA SER A 64 -9.36 8.44 7.52
C SER A 64 -10.79 8.21 8.00
N THR A 65 -11.75 8.24 7.08
CA THR A 65 -13.15 7.97 7.42
C THR A 65 -13.28 6.52 7.85
N GLU A 66 -13.69 6.25 9.08
CA GLU A 66 -13.83 4.87 9.58
C GLU A 66 -15.01 4.14 8.95
N ALA A 67 -14.85 2.83 8.77
CA ALA A 67 -15.92 1.94 8.31
C ALA A 67 -15.79 0.57 8.99
N GLY A 68 -16.91 -0.14 9.11
CA GLY A 68 -16.92 -1.48 9.71
C GLY A 68 -16.09 -2.50 8.91
N ALA A 69 -15.53 -3.50 9.61
CA ALA A 69 -14.69 -4.54 9.02
C ALA A 69 -15.41 -5.49 8.04
N GLY A 70 -16.75 -5.44 8.02
CA GLY A 70 -17.56 -6.42 7.30
C GLY A 70 -17.44 -7.84 7.89
N PRO A 71 -18.10 -8.83 7.27
CA PRO A 71 -18.17 -10.19 7.82
C PRO A 71 -16.91 -11.03 7.53
N TYR A 72 -15.96 -10.50 6.74
CA TYR A 72 -14.85 -11.27 6.18
C TYR A 72 -13.49 -10.94 6.82
N TYR A 73 -13.43 -10.11 7.86
CA TYR A 73 -12.16 -9.90 8.56
C TYR A 73 -11.72 -11.17 9.29
N VAL A 74 -10.45 -11.53 9.14
CA VAL A 74 -9.81 -12.65 9.85
C VAL A 74 -8.41 -12.18 10.26
N ASP A 75 -8.12 -12.24 11.56
CA ASP A 75 -6.78 -12.00 12.09
C ASP A 75 -5.93 -13.26 11.83
N LEU A 76 -5.19 -13.24 10.72
CA LEU A 76 -4.37 -14.37 10.26
C LEU A 76 -2.92 -14.31 10.75
N ASP A 77 -2.49 -13.19 11.36
CA ASP A 77 -1.10 -12.92 11.75
C ASP A 77 -0.09 -13.28 10.64
N ARG A 78 -0.41 -12.91 9.39
CA ARG A 78 0.34 -13.35 8.20
C ARG A 78 1.08 -12.18 7.56
N VAL A 79 2.30 -11.95 8.03
CA VAL A 79 3.15 -10.86 7.55
C VAL A 79 3.68 -11.16 6.14
N ARG A 80 3.23 -10.39 5.14
CA ARG A 80 3.66 -10.50 3.74
C ARG A 80 3.24 -9.27 2.92
N SER A 81 4.10 -8.90 1.97
CA SER A 81 3.81 -7.81 1.03
C SER A 81 3.00 -8.31 -0.16
N ASP A 82 3.39 -9.43 -0.77
CA ASP A 82 2.58 -10.06 -1.82
C ASP A 82 1.47 -10.91 -1.19
N ILE A 83 0.22 -10.49 -1.41
CA ILE A 83 -0.97 -11.17 -0.90
C ILE A 83 -1.71 -11.93 -2.01
N THR A 84 -1.25 -11.91 -3.25
CA THR A 84 -1.96 -12.48 -4.40
C THR A 84 -2.18 -13.98 -4.30
N GLU A 85 -1.21 -14.71 -3.74
CA GLU A 85 -1.11 -16.17 -3.82
C GLU A 85 -1.20 -16.69 -5.26
N GLY A 86 -0.70 -15.92 -6.23
CA GLY A 86 -0.71 -16.29 -7.64
C GLY A 86 -2.08 -16.21 -8.33
N LEU A 87 -3.10 -15.66 -7.66
CA LEU A 87 -4.40 -15.43 -8.29
C LEU A 87 -4.28 -14.47 -9.48
N GLY A 88 -5.02 -14.79 -10.54
CA GLY A 88 -5.17 -13.93 -11.71
C GLY A 88 -6.02 -12.69 -11.43
N GLY A 89 -5.67 -11.59 -12.06
CA GLY A 89 -6.33 -10.30 -11.94
C GLY A 89 -5.44 -9.19 -12.51
N VAL A 90 -5.93 -7.96 -12.53
CA VAL A 90 -5.08 -6.81 -12.88
C VAL A 90 -4.18 -6.51 -11.68
N PRO A 91 -2.84 -6.57 -11.82
CA PRO A 91 -1.93 -6.30 -10.72
C PRO A 91 -2.15 -4.91 -10.12
N PHE A 92 -2.07 -4.82 -8.80
CA PHE A 92 -2.23 -3.59 -8.06
C PHE A 92 -1.20 -3.47 -6.94
N ARG A 93 -0.41 -2.40 -6.95
CA ARG A 93 0.51 -2.06 -5.85
C ARG A 93 -0.11 -0.97 -4.97
N LEU A 94 -0.25 -1.27 -3.69
CA LEU A 94 -0.76 -0.35 -2.68
C LEU A 94 0.39 0.09 -1.75
N ASP A 95 0.77 1.36 -1.85
CA ASP A 95 1.77 1.99 -0.99
C ASP A 95 1.06 2.81 0.09
N LEU A 96 1.17 2.39 1.36
CA LEU A 96 0.54 3.08 2.49
C LEU A 96 1.58 3.83 3.31
N THR A 97 1.19 4.99 3.81
CA THR A 97 1.88 5.71 4.88
C THR A 97 0.91 5.94 6.02
N VAL A 98 1.23 5.48 7.23
CA VAL A 98 0.41 5.67 8.42
C VAL A 98 0.95 6.85 9.23
N VAL A 99 0.06 7.77 9.58
CA VAL A 99 0.39 8.95 10.41
C VAL A 99 -0.60 9.10 11.56
N ARG A 100 -0.14 9.70 12.66
CA ARG A 100 -1.01 10.07 13.78
C ARG A 100 -1.40 11.54 13.68
N VAL A 101 -2.69 11.82 13.44
CA VAL A 101 -3.19 13.18 13.21
C VAL A 101 -3.05 14.05 14.46
N SER A 102 -3.40 13.52 15.64
CA SER A 102 -3.25 14.24 16.92
C SER A 102 -1.81 14.64 17.25
N ALA A 103 -0.83 13.95 16.66
CA ALA A 103 0.60 14.21 16.85
C ALA A 103 1.19 15.11 15.75
N GLY A 104 0.35 15.89 15.04
CA GLY A 104 0.79 16.74 13.93
C GLY A 104 1.20 15.95 12.69
N CYS A 105 0.50 14.84 12.43
CA CYS A 105 0.75 13.94 11.29
C CYS A 105 2.17 13.36 11.23
N ARG A 106 2.72 13.05 12.41
CA ARG A 106 3.96 12.28 12.51
C ARG A 106 3.76 10.87 11.96
N PRO A 107 4.69 10.38 11.13
CA PRO A 107 4.70 8.98 10.71
C PRO A 107 4.67 8.04 11.90
N LEU A 108 3.93 6.94 11.76
CA LEU A 108 3.77 5.96 12.81
C LEU A 108 4.54 4.67 12.48
N PRO A 109 5.74 4.49 13.05
CA PRO A 109 6.51 3.27 12.86
C PRO A 109 5.97 2.12 13.71
N ALA A 110 6.29 0.89 13.30
CA ALA A 110 5.96 -0.35 14.01
C ALA A 110 4.45 -0.59 14.26
N ALA A 111 3.57 0.08 13.52
CA ALA A 111 2.14 -0.24 13.48
C ALA A 111 1.91 -1.45 12.57
N THR A 112 1.01 -2.35 12.95
CA THR A 112 0.57 -3.41 12.03
C THR A 112 -0.57 -2.89 11.17
N VAL A 113 -0.55 -3.25 9.89
CA VAL A 113 -1.59 -2.91 8.92
C VAL A 113 -2.04 -4.20 8.28
N ASP A 114 -3.31 -4.53 8.46
CA ASP A 114 -3.95 -5.67 7.80
C ASP A 114 -4.71 -5.18 6.57
N VAL A 115 -4.61 -5.94 5.49
CA VAL A 115 -5.34 -5.71 4.25
C VAL A 115 -6.08 -6.98 3.86
N TRP A 116 -7.34 -6.86 3.47
CA TRP A 116 -8.13 -7.96 2.91
C TRP A 116 -9.12 -7.48 1.84
N HIS A 117 -9.35 -8.29 0.82
CA HIS A 117 -10.40 -8.03 -0.18
C HIS A 117 -10.81 -9.28 -0.96
N ALA A 118 -11.84 -9.13 -1.79
CA ALA A 118 -12.30 -10.16 -2.69
C ALA A 118 -11.37 -10.34 -3.91
N ASP A 119 -11.36 -11.53 -4.49
CA ASP A 119 -10.71 -11.82 -5.77
C ASP A 119 -11.41 -11.13 -6.96
N ALA A 120 -10.89 -11.35 -8.16
CA ALA A 120 -11.44 -10.77 -9.39
C ALA A 120 -12.89 -11.20 -9.70
N SER A 121 -13.38 -12.30 -9.11
CA SER A 121 -14.76 -12.77 -9.23
C SER A 121 -15.69 -12.21 -8.14
N GLY A 122 -15.13 -11.53 -7.13
CA GLY A 122 -15.86 -11.01 -5.98
C GLY A 122 -15.96 -12.00 -4.81
N ALA A 123 -15.13 -13.04 -4.76
CA ALA A 123 -15.09 -14.01 -3.67
C ALA A 123 -13.98 -13.70 -2.66
N TYR A 124 -14.30 -13.77 -1.36
CA TYR A 124 -13.30 -13.70 -0.29
C TYR A 124 -12.72 -15.09 0.00
N SER A 125 -11.45 -15.14 0.39
CA SER A 125 -10.87 -16.36 0.93
C SER A 125 -11.53 -16.73 2.27
N THR A 126 -11.87 -18.01 2.41
CA THR A 126 -12.56 -18.59 3.57
C THR A 126 -11.94 -19.96 3.91
N GLY A 127 -12.25 -20.48 5.11
CA GLY A 127 -11.71 -21.76 5.56
C GLY A 127 -10.18 -21.71 5.67
N LYS A 128 -9.49 -22.60 4.95
CA LYS A 128 -8.01 -22.68 4.93
C LYS A 128 -7.36 -21.74 3.90
N ALA A 129 -8.14 -21.17 2.98
CA ALA A 129 -7.61 -20.27 1.96
C ALA A 129 -7.29 -18.90 2.59
N THR A 130 -6.19 -18.29 2.15
CA THR A 130 -5.72 -17.02 2.72
C THR A 130 -5.39 -15.97 1.68
N PHE A 131 -5.63 -16.23 0.39
CA PHE A 131 -5.36 -15.28 -0.69
C PHE A 131 -5.98 -13.91 -0.41
N LEU A 132 -5.30 -12.87 -0.91
CA LEU A 132 -5.70 -11.46 -0.85
C LEU A 132 -5.94 -10.98 0.58
N ARG A 133 -5.18 -11.54 1.52
CA ARG A 133 -5.08 -11.14 2.92
C ARG A 133 -3.62 -11.03 3.32
N GLY A 134 -3.24 -10.00 4.06
CA GLY A 134 -1.90 -9.95 4.63
C GLY A 134 -1.72 -8.82 5.61
N THR A 135 -0.69 -8.98 6.42
CA THR A 135 -0.25 -8.01 7.41
C THR A 135 1.09 -7.41 6.95
N GLN A 136 1.29 -6.13 7.20
CA GLN A 136 2.60 -5.50 7.12
C GLN A 136 2.85 -4.71 8.40
N VAL A 137 4.12 -4.55 8.75
CA VAL A 137 4.55 -3.62 9.81
C VAL A 137 5.11 -2.37 9.15
N THR A 138 4.73 -1.20 9.65
CA THR A 138 5.23 0.07 9.12
C THR A 138 6.70 0.31 9.49
N ASP A 139 7.47 0.85 8.55
CA ASP A 139 8.86 1.25 8.77
C ASP A 139 8.99 2.56 9.56
N ASP A 140 10.22 3.05 9.76
CA ASP A 140 10.52 4.29 10.47
C ASP A 140 9.87 5.54 9.86
N ALA A 141 9.50 5.49 8.57
CA ALA A 141 8.77 6.52 7.86
C ALA A 141 7.25 6.27 7.83
N GLY A 142 6.75 5.31 8.61
CA GLY A 142 5.34 4.93 8.69
C GLY A 142 4.84 4.16 7.47
N ARG A 143 5.74 3.63 6.62
CA ARG A 143 5.37 3.08 5.32
C ARG A 143 5.23 1.57 5.34
N CYS A 144 4.29 1.06 4.56
CA CYS A 144 4.21 -0.34 4.19
C CYS A 144 3.67 -0.50 2.76
N VAL A 145 3.92 -1.66 2.14
CA VAL A 145 3.55 -1.92 0.75
C VAL A 145 2.90 -3.28 0.61
N PHE A 146 1.79 -3.32 -0.13
CA PHE A 146 1.11 -4.54 -0.56
C PHE A 146 1.16 -4.68 -2.08
N ARG A 147 1.39 -5.90 -2.55
CA ARG A 147 1.20 -6.31 -3.95
C ARG A 147 0.00 -7.23 -4.00
N THR A 148 -0.98 -6.85 -4.80
CA THR A 148 -2.27 -7.51 -4.88
C THR A 148 -2.87 -7.38 -6.30
N ILE A 149 -4.17 -7.59 -6.45
CA ILE A 149 -4.96 -7.34 -7.66
C ILE A 149 -6.10 -6.36 -7.38
N VAL A 150 -6.65 -5.74 -8.43
CA VAL A 150 -7.90 -4.97 -8.31
C VAL A 150 -9.05 -5.94 -7.93
N PRO A 151 -9.87 -5.63 -6.90
CA PRO A 151 -10.95 -6.52 -6.47
C PRO A 151 -12.09 -6.58 -7.49
N GLY A 152 -12.75 -7.74 -7.55
CA GLY A 152 -14.03 -7.91 -8.25
C GLY A 152 -15.20 -7.29 -7.48
N TRP A 153 -16.34 -7.14 -8.16
CA TRP A 153 -17.57 -6.65 -7.55
C TRP A 153 -18.39 -7.79 -6.95
N TYR A 154 -19.07 -7.53 -5.84
CA TYR A 154 -19.97 -8.48 -5.21
C TYR A 154 -21.14 -7.76 -4.50
N ALA A 155 -22.29 -8.43 -4.44
CA ALA A 155 -23.46 -8.00 -3.66
C ALA A 155 -23.90 -6.52 -3.84
N GLY A 156 -23.65 -5.92 -5.01
CA GLY A 156 -23.99 -4.52 -5.29
C GLY A 156 -23.15 -3.49 -4.53
N LEU A 157 -22.05 -3.91 -3.89
CA LEU A 157 -21.12 -3.02 -3.20
C LEU A 157 -20.08 -2.44 -4.15
N ALA A 158 -19.63 -1.23 -3.84
CA ALA A 158 -18.54 -0.57 -4.54
C ALA A 158 -17.27 -1.39 -4.36
N PRO A 159 -16.50 -1.71 -5.41
CA PRO A 159 -15.27 -2.48 -5.27
C PRO A 159 -14.29 -1.83 -4.29
N HIS A 160 -13.78 -2.60 -3.34
CA HIS A 160 -13.00 -2.05 -2.23
C HIS A 160 -11.86 -2.96 -1.76
N ILE A 161 -10.85 -2.33 -1.18
CA ILE A 161 -9.83 -2.99 -0.35
C ILE A 161 -10.05 -2.57 1.08
N HIS A 162 -10.32 -3.52 1.98
CA HIS A 162 -10.36 -3.20 3.40
C HIS A 162 -8.97 -3.03 3.97
N PHE A 163 -8.86 -2.20 5.01
CA PHE A 163 -7.68 -2.18 5.86
C PHE A 163 -8.05 -2.01 7.33
N LYS A 164 -7.14 -2.44 8.18
CA LYS A 164 -7.17 -2.21 9.63
C LYS A 164 -5.76 -1.86 10.10
N VAL A 165 -5.62 -0.75 10.83
CA VAL A 165 -4.35 -0.32 11.42
C VAL A 165 -4.40 -0.57 12.91
N HIS A 166 -3.41 -1.27 13.45
CA HIS A 166 -3.17 -1.39 14.88
C HIS A 166 -1.90 -0.62 15.26
N PRO A 167 -2.03 0.58 15.85
CA PRO A 167 -0.87 1.30 16.38
C PRO A 167 -0.28 0.62 17.64
N ASP A 168 -1.09 -0.16 18.35
CA ASP A 168 -0.70 -0.93 19.53
C ASP A 168 -1.60 -2.18 19.71
N ALA A 169 -1.52 -2.83 20.88
CA ALA A 169 -2.28 -4.04 21.18
C ALA A 169 -3.76 -3.80 21.54
N ARG A 170 -4.19 -2.55 21.73
CA ARG A 170 -5.51 -2.20 22.28
C ARG A 170 -6.36 -1.35 21.36
N THR A 171 -5.73 -0.61 20.46
CA THR A 171 -6.42 0.32 19.58
C THR A 171 -6.33 -0.14 18.13
N GLU A 172 -7.35 0.21 17.35
CA GLU A 172 -7.42 -0.08 15.93
C GLU A 172 -8.23 0.99 15.20
N THR A 173 -7.91 1.20 13.93
CA THR A 173 -8.72 1.98 12.99
C THR A 173 -9.04 1.09 11.80
N THR A 174 -10.33 0.93 11.48
CA THR A 174 -10.79 0.11 10.36
C THR A 174 -11.46 0.98 9.32
N SER A 175 -11.16 0.71 8.05
CA SER A 175 -11.87 1.35 6.93
C SER A 175 -11.70 0.54 5.64
N GLN A 176 -11.99 1.18 4.51
CA GLN A 176 -11.91 0.62 3.18
C GLN A 176 -11.52 1.68 2.16
N PHE A 177 -10.68 1.29 1.22
CA PHE A 177 -10.33 2.07 0.04
C PHE A 177 -11.27 1.73 -1.11
N PHE A 178 -11.58 2.74 -1.92
CA PHE A 178 -12.33 2.58 -3.18
C PHE A 178 -11.44 2.90 -4.38
N PHE A 179 -11.96 2.66 -5.58
CA PHE A 179 -11.26 2.89 -6.84
C PHE A 179 -12.00 3.90 -7.72
N PRO A 180 -11.28 4.65 -8.57
CA PRO A 180 -11.90 5.53 -9.55
C PRO A 180 -12.85 4.76 -10.45
N GLU A 181 -14.04 5.31 -10.67
CA GLU A 181 -15.09 4.69 -11.48
C GLU A 181 -14.59 4.31 -12.89
N ASP A 182 -13.84 5.22 -13.54
CA ASP A 182 -13.33 5.01 -14.89
C ASP A 182 -12.27 3.90 -14.96
N LEU A 183 -11.47 3.74 -13.89
CA LEU A 183 -10.54 2.62 -13.76
C LEU A 183 -11.32 1.31 -13.65
N LEU A 184 -12.36 1.26 -12.82
CA LEU A 184 -13.17 0.05 -12.65
C LEU A 184 -13.82 -0.38 -13.97
N LEU A 185 -14.36 0.57 -14.74
CA LEU A 185 -14.93 0.29 -16.06
C LEU A 185 -13.89 -0.32 -17.02
N LYS A 186 -12.64 0.18 -17.01
CA LYS A 186 -11.54 -0.36 -17.84
C LYS A 186 -11.12 -1.76 -17.39
N VAL A 187 -11.02 -2.00 -16.09
CA VAL A 187 -10.61 -3.29 -15.52
C VAL A 187 -11.67 -4.36 -15.78
N TYR A 188 -12.95 -4.02 -15.59
CA TYR A 188 -14.05 -4.98 -15.73
C TYR A 188 -14.39 -5.36 -17.17
N ALA A 189 -13.85 -4.64 -18.14
CA ALA A 189 -13.88 -5.01 -19.55
C ALA A 189 -12.85 -6.09 -19.94
N ARG A 190 -11.96 -6.52 -19.03
CA ARG A 190 -10.86 -7.46 -19.31
C ARG A 190 -11.02 -8.79 -18.57
N GLN A 191 -10.43 -9.86 -19.08
CA GLN A 191 -10.34 -11.12 -18.33
C GLN A 191 -9.44 -10.95 -17.08
N PRO A 192 -9.71 -11.65 -15.96
CA PRO A 192 -10.84 -12.57 -15.75
C PRO A 192 -12.16 -11.88 -15.38
N TYR A 193 -12.17 -10.57 -15.13
CA TYR A 193 -13.33 -9.80 -14.68
C TYR A 193 -14.52 -9.88 -15.65
N ALA A 194 -14.26 -9.81 -16.95
CA ALA A 194 -15.26 -9.83 -18.02
C ALA A 194 -16.04 -11.15 -18.16
N ARG A 195 -15.77 -12.17 -17.33
CA ARG A 195 -16.57 -13.41 -17.27
C ARG A 195 -18.00 -13.18 -16.78
N ARG A 196 -18.25 -12.06 -16.12
CA ARG A 196 -19.58 -11.64 -15.64
C ARG A 196 -19.89 -10.26 -16.19
N ARG A 197 -21.18 -9.95 -16.41
CA ARG A 197 -21.59 -8.60 -16.78
C ARG A 197 -21.32 -7.64 -15.62
N ALA A 198 -20.46 -6.66 -15.84
CA ALA A 198 -20.13 -5.64 -14.87
C ALA A 198 -21.30 -4.68 -14.62
N PRO A 199 -21.41 -4.06 -13.43
CA PRO A 199 -22.29 -2.93 -13.21
C PRO A 199 -21.87 -1.75 -14.09
N GLU A 200 -22.84 -1.01 -14.63
CA GLU A 200 -22.59 0.21 -15.40
C GLU A 200 -22.03 1.35 -14.53
N HIS A 201 -22.39 1.35 -13.25
CA HIS A 201 -21.89 2.29 -12.25
C HIS A 201 -21.36 1.54 -11.01
N PRO A 202 -20.13 1.00 -11.05
CA PRO A 202 -19.57 0.16 -9.98
C PRO A 202 -19.67 0.77 -8.58
N ASN A 203 -19.49 2.09 -8.41
CA ASN A 203 -19.49 2.71 -7.09
C ASN A 203 -20.86 3.24 -6.62
N GLN A 204 -21.69 3.77 -7.52
CA GLN A 204 -22.77 4.72 -7.17
C GLN A 204 -23.94 4.12 -6.35
N ARG A 205 -24.05 2.79 -6.30
CA ARG A 205 -25.14 2.09 -5.60
C ARG A 205 -24.82 1.81 -4.12
N ASP A 206 -23.58 1.96 -3.69
CA ASP A 206 -23.13 1.67 -2.33
C ASP A 206 -23.19 2.90 -1.41
N SER A 207 -23.89 2.79 -0.28
CA SER A 207 -23.94 3.85 0.73
C SER A 207 -22.58 4.12 1.38
N ARG A 208 -21.71 3.11 1.47
CA ARG A 208 -20.35 3.26 2.01
C ARG A 208 -19.51 4.15 1.11
N TYR A 209 -19.62 3.97 -0.21
CA TYR A 209 -18.97 4.84 -1.18
C TYR A 209 -19.53 6.25 -1.12
N ARG A 210 -20.84 6.44 -0.99
CA ARG A 210 -21.41 7.80 -0.83
C ARG A 210 -20.89 8.52 0.41
N ALA A 211 -20.69 7.78 1.50
CA ALA A 211 -20.22 8.35 2.77
C ALA A 211 -18.73 8.72 2.75
N ALA A 212 -17.88 7.93 2.08
CA ALA A 212 -16.42 8.03 2.21
C ALA A 212 -15.66 8.15 0.87
N GLY A 213 -16.33 8.05 -0.27
CA GLY A 213 -15.70 8.01 -1.60
C GLY A 213 -14.90 9.26 -1.94
N ALA A 214 -15.26 10.43 -1.41
CA ALA A 214 -14.51 11.67 -1.63
C ALA A 214 -13.11 11.64 -1.01
N THR A 215 -12.91 10.90 0.09
CA THR A 215 -11.66 10.88 0.86
C THR A 215 -10.92 9.55 0.74
N MET A 216 -11.65 8.44 0.55
CA MET A 216 -11.12 7.08 0.57
C MET A 216 -10.93 6.46 -0.83
N THR A 217 -11.19 7.20 -1.91
CA THR A 217 -10.90 6.72 -3.27
C THR A 217 -9.42 6.88 -3.60
N LEU A 218 -8.79 5.79 -4.04
CA LEU A 218 -7.38 5.76 -4.39
C LEU A 218 -7.09 6.54 -5.68
N ALA A 219 -6.07 7.39 -5.66
CA ALA A 219 -5.52 8.01 -6.86
C ALA A 219 -4.60 7.01 -7.59
N ALA A 220 -5.21 6.05 -8.30
CA ALA A 220 -4.50 5.02 -9.02
C ALA A 220 -3.83 5.54 -10.31
N SER A 221 -2.62 5.07 -10.57
CA SER A 221 -1.80 5.40 -11.75
C SER A 221 -1.25 4.12 -12.39
N PRO A 222 -0.99 4.07 -13.71
CA PRO A 222 -0.41 2.89 -14.34
C PRO A 222 0.93 2.48 -13.72
N ASP A 223 1.17 1.17 -13.60
CA ASP A 223 2.42 0.58 -13.09
C ASP A 223 2.63 -0.80 -13.74
N GLY A 224 3.51 -0.86 -14.74
CA GLY A 224 3.70 -2.07 -15.57
C GLY A 224 2.39 -2.52 -16.23
N ASP A 225 2.04 -3.80 -16.04
CA ASP A 225 0.81 -4.40 -16.58
C ASP A 225 -0.44 -4.11 -15.71
N GLY A 226 -0.29 -3.29 -14.67
CA GLY A 226 -1.34 -2.99 -13.71
C GLY A 226 -1.35 -1.53 -13.29
N TYR A 227 -1.65 -1.31 -12.01
CA TYR A 227 -1.74 0.01 -11.42
C TYR A 227 -1.06 0.07 -10.05
N ARG A 228 -0.79 1.28 -9.59
CA ARG A 228 -0.39 1.55 -8.22
C ARG A 228 -1.11 2.76 -7.66
N ALA A 229 -1.28 2.78 -6.34
CA ALA A 229 -1.71 3.96 -5.61
C ALA A 229 -0.88 4.14 -4.34
N ALA A 230 -0.62 5.40 -4.00
CA ALA A 230 -0.09 5.79 -2.70
C ALA A 230 -1.19 6.48 -1.89
N TYR A 231 -1.30 6.13 -0.60
CA TYR A 231 -2.30 6.74 0.28
C TYR A 231 -1.73 6.98 1.68
N THR A 232 -2.10 8.10 2.29
CA THR A 232 -1.77 8.41 3.69
C THR A 232 -2.97 8.08 4.57
N VAL A 233 -2.83 7.08 5.43
CA VAL A 233 -3.81 6.74 6.45
C VAL A 233 -3.56 7.58 7.70
N GLY A 234 -4.43 8.55 7.94
CA GLY A 234 -4.43 9.30 9.19
C GLY A 234 -5.28 8.58 10.23
N ILE A 235 -4.66 8.23 11.36
CA ILE A 235 -5.36 7.71 12.55
C ILE A 235 -5.36 8.74 13.68
N ALA A 236 -6.23 8.53 14.68
CA ALA A 236 -6.36 9.40 15.85
C ALA A 236 -5.08 9.47 16.70
#